data_AF-A0A1N7CCW1-F1
#
_entry.id   AF-A0A1N7CCW1-F1
#
_cell.length_a   1.000
_cell.length_b   1.000
_cell.length_c   1.000
_cell.angle_alpha   90.00
_cell.angle_beta   90.00
_cell.angle_gamma   90.00
#
_symmetry.space_group_name_H-M   'P 1'
#
loop_
_entity.id
_entity.type
_entity.pdbx_description
1 polymer ?
#
loop_
_entity_poly.entity_id
_entity_poly.type
_entity_poly.pdbx_seq_one_letter_code
_entity_poly.pdbx_strand_id
1 'polypeptide(L)'
;MTTREDATALVLRMQECFNSRRFDQAADLHTPGFFSHPLGVPGFEAGKRAWRALVARYPGIRVVAQDILVDGDKAAVRSTVEGITAADGDEGPMLFEIFRIDDGRFAEMWGAGSGFPPAAGPEDVVAG
;
A
#
# COMPACT_ATOMS: atom_id res chain seq x y z
N MET A 1 10.11 -20.44 5.42
CA MET A 1 10.08 -19.92 4.04
C MET A 1 8.63 -19.57 3.74
N THR A 2 8.34 -18.31 3.42
CA THR A 2 6.98 -17.87 3.10
C THR A 2 6.52 -18.53 1.80
N THR A 3 5.34 -19.14 1.80
CA THR A 3 4.78 -19.70 0.56
C THR A 3 4.18 -18.61 -0.32
N ARG A 4 3.91 -18.93 -1.59
CA ARG A 4 3.18 -18.02 -2.48
C ARG A 4 1.80 -17.69 -1.90
N GLU A 5 1.09 -18.69 -1.38
CA GLU A 5 -0.23 -18.52 -0.77
C GLU A 5 -0.16 -17.60 0.45
N ASP A 6 0.84 -17.76 1.33
CA ASP A 6 1.01 -16.91 2.51
C ASP A 6 1.30 -15.46 2.13
N ALA A 7 2.21 -15.24 1.17
CA ALA A 7 2.55 -13.90 0.69
C ALA A 7 1.33 -13.20 0.05
N THR A 8 0.56 -13.95 -0.74
CA THR A 8 -0.69 -13.45 -1.35
C THR A 8 -1.71 -13.09 -0.27
N ALA A 9 -1.91 -13.97 0.71
CA ALA A 9 -2.84 -13.73 1.81
C ALA A 9 -2.42 -12.51 2.65
N LEU A 10 -1.12 -12.30 2.87
CA LEU A 10 -0.60 -11.15 3.60
C LEU A 10 -0.90 -9.82 2.88
N VAL A 11 -0.68 -9.77 1.56
CA VAL A 11 -1.03 -8.59 0.72
C VAL A 11 -2.53 -8.30 0.80
N LEU A 12 -3.37 -9.32 0.60
CA LEU A 12 -4.83 -9.14 0.64
C LEU A 12 -5.29 -8.71 2.04
N ARG A 13 -4.66 -9.22 3.09
CA ARG A 13 -4.95 -8.81 4.47
C ARG A 13 -4.61 -7.35 4.73
N MET A 14 -3.50 -6.85 4.18
CA MET A 14 -3.13 -5.45 4.25
C MET A 14 -4.16 -4.55 3.55
N GLN A 15 -4.54 -4.90 2.32
CA GLN A 15 -5.56 -4.15 1.58
C GLN A 15 -6.89 -4.15 2.30
N GLU A 16 -7.29 -5.29 2.88
CA GLU A 16 -8.48 -5.39 3.71
C GLU A 16 -8.40 -4.47 4.93
N CYS A 17 -7.26 -4.41 5.63
CA CYS A 17 -7.07 -3.45 6.72
C CYS A 17 -7.21 -2.00 6.26
N PHE A 18 -6.67 -1.63 5.10
CA PHE A 18 -6.81 -0.26 4.56
C PHE A 18 -8.24 0.07 4.12
N ASN A 19 -8.91 -0.86 3.45
CA ASN A 19 -10.28 -0.69 2.96
C ASN A 19 -11.30 -0.68 4.10
N SER A 20 -11.03 -1.39 5.19
CA SER A 20 -11.86 -1.42 6.41
C SER A 20 -11.42 -0.41 7.48
N ARG A 21 -10.43 0.45 7.18
CA ARG A 21 -9.88 1.48 8.09
C ARG A 21 -9.28 0.94 9.39
N ARG A 22 -8.90 -0.34 9.42
CA ARG A 22 -8.24 -1.02 10.54
C ARG A 22 -6.72 -0.82 10.47
N PHE A 23 -6.28 0.43 10.45
CA PHE A 23 -4.87 0.79 10.27
C PHE A 23 -3.96 0.28 11.38
N ASP A 24 -4.46 0.19 12.60
CA ASP A 24 -3.68 -0.35 13.72
C ASP A 24 -3.42 -1.85 13.54
N GLN A 25 -4.38 -2.61 12.99
CA GLN A 25 -4.17 -4.03 12.63
C GLN A 25 -3.21 -4.18 11.44
N ALA A 26 -3.13 -3.19 10.54
CA ALA A 26 -2.12 -3.21 9.48
C ALA A 26 -0.70 -3.07 10.05
N ALA A 27 -0.51 -2.39 11.19
CA ALA A 27 0.81 -2.28 11.81
C ALA A 27 1.35 -3.65 12.26
N ASP A 28 0.48 -4.55 12.70
CA ASP A 28 0.87 -5.92 13.11
C ASP A 28 1.37 -6.78 11.94
N LEU A 29 1.07 -6.40 10.70
CA LEU A 29 1.55 -7.06 9.48
C LEU A 29 2.98 -6.65 9.11
N HIS A 30 3.55 -5.65 9.78
CA HIS A 30 4.88 -5.12 9.49
C HIS A 30 5.88 -5.54 10.57
N THR A 31 7.13 -5.76 10.18
CA THR A 31 8.20 -6.00 11.16
C THR A 31 8.51 -4.70 11.91
N PRO A 32 9.07 -4.77 13.14
CA PRO A 32 9.53 -3.57 13.85
C PRO A 32 10.56 -2.75 13.07
N GLY A 33 11.35 -3.41 12.23
CA GLY A 33 12.37 -2.80 11.37
C GLY A 33 11.90 -2.49 9.95
N PHE A 34 10.59 -2.48 9.70
CA PHE A 34 10.04 -2.20 8.37
C PHE A 34 10.58 -0.88 7.81
N PHE A 35 10.92 -0.85 6.52
CA PHE A 35 11.36 0.37 5.85
C PHE A 35 10.54 0.65 4.60
N SER A 36 10.06 1.88 4.46
CA SER A 36 9.35 2.34 3.26
C SER A 36 10.24 3.28 2.45
N HIS A 37 10.61 2.87 1.24
CA HIS A 37 11.43 3.68 0.34
C HIS A 37 10.74 4.96 -0.12
N PRO A 38 9.45 4.96 -0.50
CA PRO A 38 8.74 6.20 -0.85
C PRO A 38 8.68 7.20 0.31
N LEU A 39 8.58 6.73 1.55
CA LEU A 39 8.51 7.60 2.74
C LEU A 39 9.89 7.99 3.29
N GLY A 40 10.95 7.25 2.91
CA GLY A 40 12.30 7.46 3.41
C GLY A 40 12.47 7.25 4.93
N VAL A 41 11.52 6.59 5.60
CA VAL A 41 11.51 6.43 7.07
C VAL A 41 11.27 4.98 7.50
N PRO A 42 11.87 4.55 8.63
CA PRO A 42 11.58 3.27 9.23
C PRO A 42 10.25 3.27 9.99
N GLY A 43 9.67 2.08 10.14
CA GLY A 43 8.41 1.82 10.82
C GLY A 43 7.17 2.12 9.98
N PHE A 44 6.03 1.56 10.38
CA PHE A 44 4.77 1.69 9.65
C PHE A 44 3.93 2.92 10.09
N GLU A 45 4.34 3.66 11.12
CA GLU A 45 3.58 4.80 11.65
C GLU A 45 3.37 5.92 10.63
N ALA A 46 4.38 6.20 9.80
CA ALA A 46 4.25 7.19 8.73
C ALA A 46 3.21 6.76 7.68
N GLY A 47 3.21 5.47 7.30
CA GLY A 47 2.20 4.88 6.44
C GLY A 47 0.78 4.99 7.02
N LYS A 48 0.61 4.73 8.33
CA LYS A 48 -0.68 4.92 9.01
C LYS A 48 -1.17 6.36 8.95
N ARG A 49 -0.29 7.35 9.16
CA ARG A 49 -0.66 8.77 9.06
C ARG A 49 -1.06 9.15 7.63
N ALA A 50 -0.29 8.72 6.63
CA ALA A 50 -0.60 8.95 5.22
C ALA A 50 -1.98 8.37 4.84
N TRP A 51 -2.26 7.13 5.25
CA TRP A 51 -3.57 6.51 5.00
C TRP A 51 -4.73 7.22 5.70
N ARG A 52 -4.54 7.70 6.95
CA ARG A 52 -5.57 8.49 7.64
C ARG A 52 -5.83 9.81 6.92
N ALA A 53 -4.80 10.49 6.43
CA ALA A 53 -4.93 11.72 5.66
C ALA A 53 -5.67 11.49 4.33
N LEU A 54 -5.30 10.43 3.60
CA LEU A 54 -5.98 10.04 2.36
C LEU A 54 -7.46 9.73 2.57
N VAL A 55 -7.81 9.00 3.63
CA VAL A 55 -9.22 8.68 3.93
C VAL A 55 -10.01 9.90 4.36
N ALA A 56 -9.40 10.84 5.09
CA ALA A 56 -10.06 12.09 5.43
C ALA A 56 -10.40 12.92 4.17
N ARG A 57 -9.52 12.90 3.16
CA ARG A 57 -9.73 13.59 1.88
C ARG A 57 -10.67 12.83 0.93
N TYR A 58 -10.56 11.51 0.90
CA TYR A 58 -11.30 10.61 0.02
C TYR A 58 -11.96 9.49 0.83
N PRO A 59 -13.12 9.73 1.47
CA PRO A 59 -13.74 8.73 2.36
C PRO A 59 -14.09 7.39 1.68
N GLY A 60 -14.35 7.44 0.37
CA GLY A 60 -14.63 6.28 -0.48
C GLY A 60 -13.40 5.56 -1.01
N ILE A 61 -12.17 5.98 -0.67
CA ILE A 61 -10.94 5.41 -1.24
C ILE A 61 -10.82 3.92 -0.94
N ARG A 62 -10.55 3.11 -1.97
CA ARG A 62 -10.29 1.67 -1.83
C ARG A 62 -9.10 1.27 -2.68
N VAL A 63 -8.32 0.31 -2.20
CA VAL A 63 -7.23 -0.33 -2.97
C VAL A 63 -7.63 -1.74 -3.29
N VAL A 64 -7.58 -2.12 -4.57
CA VAL A 64 -7.98 -3.44 -5.04
C VAL A 64 -6.83 -4.03 -5.85
N ALA A 65 -6.22 -5.11 -5.33
CA ALA A 65 -5.21 -5.85 -6.09
C ALA A 65 -5.80 -6.38 -7.39
N GLN A 66 -5.11 -6.09 -8.49
CA GLN A 66 -5.36 -6.66 -9.81
C GLN A 66 -4.44 -7.86 -10.05
N ASP A 67 -3.16 -7.70 -9.70
CA ASP A 67 -2.15 -8.75 -9.84
C ASP A 67 -1.31 -8.84 -8.57
N ILE A 68 -1.00 -10.08 -8.16
CA ILE A 68 -0.04 -10.39 -7.11
C ILE A 68 0.95 -11.42 -7.66
N LEU A 69 2.21 -11.04 -7.77
CA LEU A 69 3.29 -11.88 -8.27
C LEU A 69 4.26 -12.15 -7.12
N VAL A 70 4.52 -13.42 -6.83
CA VAL A 70 5.42 -13.83 -5.74
C VAL A 70 6.65 -14.53 -6.29
N ASP A 71 7.81 -14.02 -5.90
CA ASP A 71 9.13 -14.58 -6.19
C ASP A 71 10.00 -14.58 -4.91
N GLY A 72 10.31 -15.77 -4.42
CA GLY A 72 11.05 -15.96 -3.16
C GLY A 72 10.38 -15.26 -1.97
N ASP A 73 11.10 -14.32 -1.37
CA ASP A 73 10.67 -13.52 -0.23
C ASP A 73 9.98 -12.20 -0.63
N LYS A 74 9.64 -12.01 -1.92
CA LYS A 74 9.06 -10.77 -2.43
C LYS A 74 7.70 -10.98 -3.07
N ALA A 75 6.82 -10.01 -2.86
CA ALA A 75 5.54 -9.90 -3.54
C ALA A 75 5.44 -8.56 -4.27
N ALA A 76 5.24 -8.60 -5.59
CA ALA A 76 4.90 -7.44 -6.40
C ALA A 76 3.38 -7.38 -6.59
N VAL A 77 2.82 -6.19 -6.42
CA VAL A 77 1.38 -5.95 -6.44
C VAL A 77 1.07 -4.80 -7.37
N ARG A 78 0.17 -5.02 -8.32
CA ARG A 78 -0.49 -3.94 -9.08
C ARG A 78 -1.90 -3.80 -8.55
N SER A 79 -2.28 -2.60 -8.12
CA SER A 79 -3.62 -2.32 -7.58
C SER A 79 -4.27 -1.14 -8.29
N THR A 80 -5.59 -1.22 -8.47
CA THR A 80 -6.41 -0.04 -8.75
C THR A 80 -6.74 0.68 -7.46
N VAL A 81 -6.86 2.00 -7.53
CA VAL A 81 -7.34 2.84 -6.43
C VAL A 81 -8.65 3.48 -6.83
N GLU A 82 -9.71 3.01 -6.19
CA GLU A 82 -11.08 3.48 -6.39
C GLU A 82 -11.39 4.63 -5.44
N GLY A 83 -12.46 5.38 -5.72
CA GLY A 83 -12.95 6.45 -4.84
C GLY A 83 -12.14 7.75 -4.90
N ILE A 84 -11.16 7.82 -5.79
CA ILE A 84 -10.49 9.06 -6.22
C ILE A 84 -10.93 9.31 -7.65
N THR A 85 -11.51 10.49 -7.92
CA THR A 85 -11.85 10.90 -9.29
C THR A 85 -10.55 11.08 -10.08
N ALA A 86 -10.40 10.34 -11.18
CA ALA A 86 -9.31 10.51 -12.12
C ALA A 86 -9.36 11.92 -12.74
N ALA A 87 -8.22 12.41 -13.25
CA ALA A 87 -8.26 13.51 -14.19
C ALA A 87 -9.05 13.06 -15.44
N ASP A 88 -9.84 13.96 -16.03
CA ASP A 88 -10.80 13.65 -17.09
C ASP A 88 -10.20 12.76 -18.21
N GLY A 89 -10.76 11.56 -18.39
CA GLY A 89 -10.49 10.68 -19.53
C GLY A 89 -9.42 9.58 -19.34
N ASP A 90 -8.72 9.55 -18.21
CA ASP A 90 -7.67 8.55 -17.93
C ASP A 90 -8.18 7.31 -17.18
N GLU A 91 -7.45 6.19 -17.32
CA GLU A 91 -7.60 5.02 -16.43
C GLU A 91 -7.38 5.49 -14.97
N GLY A 92 -8.28 5.08 -14.07
CA GLY A 92 -8.24 5.51 -12.67
C GLY A 92 -6.90 5.22 -11.97
N PRO A 93 -6.61 5.88 -10.83
CA PRO A 93 -5.28 5.80 -10.23
C PRO A 93 -4.85 4.37 -9.94
N MET A 94 -3.56 4.08 -10.13
CA MET A 94 -2.95 2.78 -9.91
C MET A 94 -1.77 2.86 -8.96
N LEU A 95 -1.57 1.80 -8.17
CA LEU A 95 -0.41 1.58 -7.32
C LEU A 95 0.38 0.38 -7.81
N PHE A 96 1.70 0.53 -7.82
CA PHE A 96 2.67 -0.52 -8.09
C PHE A 96 3.57 -0.62 -6.87
N GLU A 97 3.54 -1.76 -6.20
CA GLU A 97 4.26 -1.96 -4.95
C GLU A 97 5.05 -3.26 -5.01
N ILE A 98 6.25 -3.25 -4.43
CA ILE A 98 7.03 -4.47 -4.17
C ILE A 98 7.28 -4.51 -2.67
N PHE A 99 6.96 -5.64 -2.06
CA PHE A 99 7.18 -5.89 -0.65
C PHE A 99 8.21 -6.99 -0.47
N ARG A 100 9.18 -6.79 0.42
CA ARG A 100 9.99 -7.88 0.99
C ARG A 100 9.32 -8.38 2.25
N ILE A 101 9.23 -9.71 2.39
CA ILE A 101 8.56 -10.39 3.48
C ILE A 101 9.61 -11.13 4.31
N ASP A 102 9.57 -10.91 5.62
CA ASP A 102 10.41 -11.61 6.60
C ASP A 102 9.52 -12.15 7.71
N ASP A 103 9.66 -13.43 8.00
CA ASP A 103 8.88 -14.14 9.03
C ASP A 103 7.36 -13.83 8.97
N GLY A 104 6.79 -13.92 7.76
CA GLY A 104 5.36 -13.69 7.51
C GLY A 104 4.90 -12.23 7.62
N ARG A 105 5.82 -11.26 7.70
CA ARG A 105 5.51 -9.83 7.83
C ARG A 105 6.25 -8.98 6.81
N PHE A 106 5.70 -7.83 6.47
CA PHE A 106 6.36 -6.86 5.59
C PHE A 106 7.55 -6.24 6.29
N ALA A 107 8.71 -6.38 5.69
CA ALA A 107 9.97 -5.88 6.22
C ALA A 107 10.56 -4.72 5.41
N GLU A 108 10.12 -4.55 4.16
CA GLU A 108 10.57 -3.46 3.30
C GLU A 108 9.59 -3.25 2.16
N MET A 109 9.43 -2.03 1.67
CA MET A 109 8.62 -1.78 0.48
C MET A 109 9.15 -0.67 -0.43
N TRP A 110 8.97 -0.90 -1.73
CA TRP A 110 9.15 0.06 -2.81
C TRP A 110 7.80 0.29 -3.47
N GLY A 111 7.50 1.52 -3.90
CA GLY A 111 6.26 1.75 -4.60
C GLY A 111 6.27 3.00 -5.47
N ALA A 112 5.32 3.04 -6.39
CA ALA A 112 5.04 4.16 -7.27
C ALA A 112 3.53 4.23 -7.56
N GLY A 113 3.03 5.43 -7.85
CA GLY A 113 1.67 5.68 -8.31
C GLY A 113 1.62 6.13 -9.77
N SER A 114 0.47 5.94 -10.41
CA SER A 114 0.15 6.53 -11.72
C SER A 114 -1.31 6.98 -11.74
N GLY A 115 -1.63 8.02 -12.51
CA GLY A 115 -3.02 8.47 -12.72
C GLY A 115 -3.66 9.15 -11.50
N PHE A 116 -2.89 9.45 -10.44
CA PHE A 116 -3.39 10.24 -9.31
C PHE A 116 -3.57 11.71 -9.72
N PRO A 117 -4.64 12.37 -9.27
CA PRO A 117 -4.74 13.81 -9.43
C PRO A 117 -3.60 14.50 -8.63
N PRO A 118 -3.19 15.72 -9.05
CA PRO A 118 -2.16 16.47 -8.35
C PRO A 118 -2.44 16.60 -6.84
N ALA A 119 -1.41 16.43 -6.01
CA ALA A 119 -1.50 16.44 -4.54
C ALA A 119 -2.33 15.29 -3.93
N ALA A 120 -2.60 14.23 -4.68
CA ALA A 120 -3.19 12.98 -4.18
C ALA A 120 -2.30 11.76 -4.43
N GLY A 121 -1.12 11.96 -5.04
CA GLY A 121 -0.11 10.93 -5.23
C GLY A 121 0.49 10.45 -3.91
N PRO A 122 0.91 9.18 -3.80
CA PRO A 122 1.56 8.64 -2.60
C PRO A 122 2.75 9.47 -2.12
N GLU A 123 3.51 10.04 -3.07
CA GLU A 123 4.64 10.94 -2.84
C GLU A 123 4.23 12.31 -2.27
N ASP A 124 3.05 12.82 -2.62
CA ASP A 124 2.59 14.16 -2.25
C ASP A 124 1.93 14.21 -0.87
N VAL A 125 1.34 13.09 -0.42
CA VAL A 125 0.68 12.99 0.90
C VAL A 125 1.69 13.09 2.05
N VAL A 126 2.97 12.86 1.78
CA VAL A 126 4.05 12.75 2.76
C VAL A 126 4.86 14.04 2.84
N ALA A 127 4.80 14.86 1.78
CA ALA A 127 5.48 16.14 1.68
C ALA A 127 4.71 17.32 2.31
N GLY A 128 3.53 17.07 2.88
CA GLY A 128 2.62 18.07 3.46
C GLY A 128 2.54 18.04 4.99
#